data_AF-A0A4V5RJ12-F1
#
_entry.id   AF-A0A4V5RJ12-F1
#
_cell.length_a   1.000
_cell.length_b   1.000
_cell.length_c   1.000
_cell.angle_alpha   90.00
_cell.angle_beta   90.00
_cell.angle_gamma   90.00
#
_symmetry.space_group_name_H-M   'P 1'
#
loop_
_entity.id
_entity.type
_entity.pdbx_description
1 polymer ?
#
loop_
_entity_poly.entity_id
_entity_poly.type
_entity_poly.pdbx_seq_one_letter_code
_entity_poly.pdbx_strand_id
1 'polypeptide(L)'
;FMVSDGAVDEPYLEQMADYLLYLKLNITPASVGRQFGQLLEYLDETSWYNVQPKLLREATVIKKDNISSQFSVESVRISLDTLQV
;
A
#
# COMPACT_ATOMS: atom_id res chain seq x y z
N PHE A 1 -18.85 -8.92 7.45
CA PHE A 1 -18.62 -7.64 6.76
C PHE A 1 -19.98 -7.03 6.51
N MET A 2 -20.39 -6.03 7.28
CA MET A 2 -21.69 -5.38 7.12
C MET A 2 -21.43 -3.93 6.78
N VAL A 3 -21.37 -3.64 5.48
CA VAL A 3 -21.34 -2.26 5.01
C VAL A 3 -22.76 -1.71 5.16
N SER A 4 -23.05 -1.00 6.25
CA SER A 4 -24.27 -0.19 6.34
C SER A 4 -23.93 1.26 6.00
N ASP A 5 -24.39 1.69 4.82
CA ASP A 5 -24.70 3.08 4.42
C ASP A 5 -23.76 4.23 4.88
N GLY A 6 -22.44 3.97 4.94
CA GLY A 6 -21.42 5.01 5.12
C GLY A 6 -20.42 4.79 6.24
N ALA A 7 -20.56 3.74 7.06
CA ALA A 7 -19.55 3.35 8.03
C ALA A 7 -18.67 2.23 7.48
N VAL A 8 -17.35 2.44 7.53
CA VAL A 8 -16.35 1.41 7.24
C VAL A 8 -15.91 0.80 8.57
N ASP A 9 -16.06 -0.51 8.70
CA ASP A 9 -15.73 -1.22 9.94
C ASP A 9 -14.21 -1.20 10.19
N GLU A 10 -13.80 -1.10 11.45
CA GLU A 10 -12.39 -1.14 11.87
C GLU A 10 -11.62 -2.34 11.27
N PRO A 11 -12.13 -3.58 11.28
CA PRO A 11 -11.41 -4.71 10.70
C PRO A 11 -11.16 -4.58 9.19
N TYR A 12 -12.02 -3.86 8.47
CA TYR A 12 -11.81 -3.62 7.04
C TYR A 12 -10.67 -2.62 6.81
N LEU A 13 -10.63 -1.54 7.60
CA LEU A 13 -9.53 -0.57 7.52
C LEU A 13 -8.19 -1.21 7.88
N GLU A 14 -8.18 -2.14 8.85
CA GLU A 14 -7.00 -2.92 9.21
C GLU A 14 -6.49 -3.76 8.03
N GLN A 15 -7.39 -4.52 7.42
CA GLN A 15 -7.07 -5.36 6.27
C GLN A 15 -6.56 -4.55 5.08
N MET A 16 -7.14 -3.37 4.83
CA MET A 16 -6.68 -2.48 3.77
C MET A 16 -5.31 -1.89 4.07
N ALA A 17 -5.06 -1.47 5.31
CA ALA A 17 -3.76 -0.97 5.71
C ALA A 17 -2.66 -2.02 5.55
N ASP A 18 -2.89 -3.25 6.04
CA ASP A 18 -1.98 -4.37 5.87
C ASP A 18 -1.71 -4.64 4.39
N TYR A 19 -2.76 -4.69 3.57
CA TYR A 19 -2.65 -4.94 2.15
C TYR A 19 -1.78 -3.90 1.44
N LEU A 20 -2.03 -2.61 1.69
CA LEU A 20 -1.27 -1.52 1.11
C LEU A 20 0.19 -1.51 1.58
N LEU A 21 0.43 -1.82 2.86
CA LEU A 21 1.78 -1.98 3.42
C LEU A 21 2.53 -3.13 2.74
N TYR A 22 1.87 -4.26 2.50
CA TYR A 22 2.49 -5.39 1.80
C TYR A 22 2.81 -5.07 0.35
N LEU A 23 1.93 -4.39 -0.40
CA LEU A 23 2.23 -3.92 -1.75
C LEU A 23 3.47 -3.00 -1.80
N LYS A 24 3.72 -2.26 -0.72
CA LYS A 24 4.85 -1.33 -0.66
C LYS A 24 6.15 -1.99 -0.18
N LEU A 25 6.07 -2.86 0.82
CA LEU A 25 7.23 -3.28 1.62
C LEU A 25 7.58 -4.76 1.48
N ASN A 26 6.71 -5.59 0.90
CA ASN A 26 6.96 -7.03 0.72
C ASN A 26 7.36 -7.33 -0.73
N ILE A 27 8.50 -6.81 -1.18
CA ILE A 27 8.89 -6.75 -2.59
C ILE A 27 10.10 -7.63 -2.93
N THR A 28 10.21 -7.96 -4.21
CA THR A 28 11.40 -8.54 -4.85
C THR A 28 11.63 -7.85 -6.20
N PRO A 29 12.79 -8.01 -6.84
CA PRO A 29 13.04 -7.42 -8.16
C PRO A 29 12.04 -7.89 -9.23
N ALA A 30 11.55 -9.12 -9.09
CA ALA A 30 10.57 -9.70 -9.99
C ALA A 30 9.14 -9.17 -9.73
N SER A 31 8.80 -8.84 -8.48
CA SER A 31 7.43 -8.48 -8.10
C SER A 31 7.18 -6.96 -8.00
N VAL A 32 8.22 -6.15 -7.73
CA VAL A 32 8.08 -4.72 -7.41
C VAL A 32 7.27 -3.92 -8.43
N GLY A 33 7.44 -4.21 -9.73
CA GLY A 33 6.70 -3.50 -10.78
C GLY A 33 5.20 -3.77 -10.71
N ARG A 34 4.80 -5.02 -10.46
CA ARG A 34 3.39 -5.38 -10.30
C ARG A 34 2.82 -4.77 -9.03
N GLN A 35 3.52 -4.88 -7.91
CA GLN A 35 3.03 -4.40 -6.62
C GLN A 35 2.86 -2.88 -6.59
N PHE A 36 3.82 -2.13 -7.12
CA PHE A 36 3.68 -0.67 -7.22
C PHE A 36 2.62 -0.27 -8.23
N GLY A 37 2.41 -1.05 -9.30
CA GLY A 37 1.27 -0.86 -10.20
C GLY A 37 -0.07 -0.96 -9.47
N GLN A 38 -0.25 -2.01 -8.67
CA GLN A 38 -1.45 -2.20 -7.85
C GLN A 38 -1.62 -1.09 -6.79
N LEU A 39 -0.53 -0.64 -6.17
CA LEU A 39 -0.58 0.45 -5.19
C LEU A 39 -1.11 1.77 -5.80
N LEU A 40 -0.78 2.03 -7.06
CA LEU A 40 -1.25 3.21 -7.79
C LEU A 40 -2.76 3.19 -8.09
N GLU A 41 -3.41 2.03 -8.08
CA GLU A 41 -4.87 1.90 -8.30
C GLU A 41 -5.68 2.47 -7.11
N TYR A 42 -5.06 2.65 -5.95
CA TYR A 42 -5.70 3.17 -4.74
C TYR A 42 -5.50 4.68 -4.52
N LEU A 43 -4.80 5.35 -5.43
CA LEU A 43 -4.53 6.79 -5.33
C LEU A 43 -5.55 7.58 -6.16
N ASP A 44 -5.96 8.73 -5.62
CA ASP A 44 -6.66 9.74 -6.40
C ASP A 44 -5.73 10.34 -7.49
N GLU A 45 -6.32 10.96 -8.50
CA GLU A 45 -5.58 11.54 -9.63
C GLU A 45 -4.52 12.55 -9.19
N THR A 46 -4.80 13.40 -8.19
CA THR A 46 -3.86 14.42 -7.73
C THR A 46 -2.64 13.81 -7.02
N SER A 47 -2.86 12.76 -6.24
CA SER A 47 -1.81 11.99 -5.59
C SER A 47 -1.00 11.16 -6.59
N TRP A 48 -1.67 10.58 -7.59
CA TRP A 48 -1.06 9.70 -8.58
C TRP A 48 0.12 10.38 -9.31
N TYR A 49 -0.06 11.60 -9.81
CA TYR A 49 0.98 12.33 -10.55
C TYR A 49 2.23 12.59 -9.71
N ASN A 50 2.08 12.72 -8.40
CA ASN A 50 3.19 12.98 -7.47
C ASN A 50 3.88 11.69 -7.02
N VAL A 51 3.15 10.58 -6.95
CA VAL A 51 3.64 9.30 -6.39
C VAL A 51 4.21 8.39 -7.47
N GLN A 52 3.59 8.33 -8.65
CA GLN A 52 4.01 7.42 -9.73
C GLN A 52 5.50 7.58 -10.12
N PRO A 53 6.04 8.81 -10.30
CA PRO A 53 7.44 8.97 -10.69
C PRO A 53 8.41 8.50 -9.58
N LYS A 54 8.00 8.62 -8.31
CA LYS A 54 8.79 8.17 -7.16
C LYS A 54 8.84 6.65 -7.11
N LEU A 55 7.68 6.00 -7.23
CA LEU A 55 7.60 4.54 -7.25
C LEU A 55 8.35 3.93 -8.44
N LEU A 56 8.29 4.56 -9.61
CA LEU A 56 9.04 4.09 -10.79
C LEU A 56 10.56 4.13 -10.53
N ARG A 57 11.07 5.25 -10.00
CA ARG A 57 12.49 5.40 -9.66
C ARG A 57 12.94 4.36 -8.63
N GLU A 58 12.13 4.15 -7.60
CA GLU A 58 12.41 3.16 -6.56
C GLU A 58 12.42 1.73 -7.12
N ALA A 59 11.44 1.37 -7.96
CA ALA A 59 11.42 0.08 -8.63
C ALA A 59 12.66 -0.14 -9.53
N THR A 60 13.16 0.92 -10.18
CA THR A 60 14.43 0.85 -10.93
C THR A 60 15.61 0.52 -10.02
N VAL A 61 15.71 1.17 -8.86
CA VAL A 61 16.78 0.91 -7.88
C VAL A 61 16.67 -0.52 -7.34
N ILE A 62 15.48 -0.94 -6.91
CA ILE A 62 15.22 -2.29 -6.40
C ILE A 62 15.65 -3.36 -7.41
N LYS A 63 15.32 -3.16 -8.70
CA LYS A 63 15.72 -4.09 -9.76
C LYS A 63 17.21 -4.08 -10.04
N LYS A 64 17.82 -2.89 -10.09
CA LYS A 64 19.25 -2.72 -10.36
C LYS A 64 20.10 -3.36 -9.28
N ASP A 65 19.72 -3.16 -8.02
CA ASP A 65 20.51 -3.54 -6.85
C ASP A 65 20.07 -4.90 -6.28
N ASN A 66 19.15 -5.60 -6.96
CA ASN A 66 18.62 -6.92 -6.59
C ASN A 66 18.05 -6.98 -5.16
N ILE A 67 17.33 -5.93 -4.75
CA ILE A 67 16.80 -5.76 -3.39
C ILE A 67 15.52 -6.59 -3.22
N SER A 68 15.43 -7.34 -2.13
CA SER A 68 14.21 -8.00 -1.68
C SER A 68 13.95 -7.67 -0.22
N SER A 69 12.68 -7.55 0.15
CA SER A 69 12.25 -7.26 1.52
C SER A 69 11.01 -8.06 1.87
N GLN A 70 10.93 -8.43 3.14
CA GLN A 70 9.74 -9.01 3.76
C GLN A 70 9.35 -8.12 4.92
N PHE A 71 8.06 -7.78 4.97
CA PHE A 71 7.50 -6.97 6.03
C PHE A 71 6.48 -7.79 6.82
N SER A 72 6.45 -7.61 8.13
CA SER A 72 5.51 -8.27 9.04
C SER A 72 4.94 -7.20 9.96
N VAL A 73 3.63 -7.02 9.90
CA VAL A 73 2.92 -6.05 10.72
C VAL A 73 2.80 -6.60 12.14
N GLU A 74 3.27 -5.85 13.14
CA GLU A 74 3.14 -6.25 14.55
C GLU A 74 1.83 -5.75 15.17
N SER A 75 1.40 -4.54 14.82
CA SER A 75 0.13 -3.97 15.28
C SER A 75 -0.31 -2.83 14.36
N VAL A 76 -1.61 -2.75 14.09
CA VAL A 76 -2.26 -1.61 13.43
C VAL A 76 -3.15 -0.92 14.47
N ARG A 77 -3.19 0.41 14.46
CA ARG A 77 -4.11 1.19 15.31
C ARG A 77 -4.98 2.04 14.41
N ILE A 78 -6.29 1.92 14.57
CA ILE A 78 -7.25 2.59 13.69
C ILE A 78 -7.96 3.66 14.49
N SER A 79 -7.96 4.88 13.97
CA SER A 79 -8.81 5.93 14.50
C SER A 79 -10.05 6.05 13.61
N LEU A 80 -11.15 5.46 14.08
CA LEU A 80 -12.45 5.52 13.40
C LEU A 80 -12.99 6.95 13.28
N ASP A 81 -12.61 7.84 14.20
CA ASP A 81 -13.05 9.24 14.21
C ASP A 81 -12.48 10.04 13.03
N THR A 82 -11.32 9.63 12.49
CA THR A 82 -10.64 10.34 11.39
C THR A 82 -10.46 9.48 10.14
N LEU A 83 -10.86 8.19 10.17
CA LEU A 83 -10.55 7.20 9.13
C LEU A 83 -9.05 7.16 8.77
N GLN A 84 -8.19 7.30 9.78
CA GLN A 84 -6.73 7.26 9.63
C GLN A 84 -6.17 6.00 10.27
N VAL A 85 -5.11 5.47 9.65
CA VAL A 85 -4.35 4.30 10.10
C VAL A 85 -2.89 4.69 10.32
#